data_AF-I3Z6D8-F1
#
_entry.id   AF-I3Z6D8-F1
#
_cell.length_a   1.000
_cell.length_b   1.000
_cell.length_c   1.000
_cell.angle_alpha   90.00
_cell.angle_beta   90.00
_cell.angle_gamma   90.00
#
_symmetry.space_group_name_H-M   'P 1'
#
loop_
_entity.id
_entity.type
_entity.pdbx_description
1 polymer ?
#
loop_
_entity_poly.entity_id
_entity_poly.type
_entity_poly.pdbx_seq_one_letter_code
_entity_poly.pdbx_strand_id
1 'polypeptide(L)'
;MKQPELGLKIQEWRKAKGLTQEELVERCNLNVRTIQRIEAGEVTPRSYTIKAIMEVLDVSHVEALDYLPKQEEMNFSSLSKKIFLLAGIAGIIYFFISIIEFYWDGSVFMESGIELPDYYVVLKVFVFISLFFYVFGFVRLGKELGSKLIQIGSILFIIINLGIIGADIFYSEQYLMDYKLFGVFKIFSLGVSLIPLSIGLISVQNKMGSIFLVAGVVGLFTALLFCTVLFSMYGLILLTAFDILCIYLLFSIYSKKEYFNGAENENGTLVLS
;
A
#
# COMPACT_ATOMS: atom_id res chain seq x y z
N MET A 1 21.84 2.96 -22.37
CA MET A 1 20.42 3.07 -21.97
C MET A 1 19.65 2.07 -22.82
N LYS A 2 18.86 1.18 -22.21
CA LYS A 2 18.13 0.14 -22.95
C LYS A 2 17.00 0.81 -23.74
N GLN A 3 17.12 0.81 -25.05
CA GLN A 3 16.03 1.16 -25.96
C GLN A 3 14.82 0.26 -25.61
N PRO A 4 13.59 0.78 -25.53
CA PRO A 4 12.42 -0.10 -25.42
C PRO A 4 12.43 -1.01 -26.65
N GLU A 5 12.66 -2.31 -26.45
CA GLU A 5 12.72 -3.30 -27.53
C GLU A 5 11.50 -3.21 -28.46
N LEU A 6 10.35 -2.83 -27.88
CA LEU A 6 9.11 -2.57 -28.59
C LEU A 6 9.21 -1.49 -29.69
N GLY A 7 9.87 -0.36 -29.44
CA GLY A 7 9.90 0.77 -30.40
C GLY A 7 10.60 0.39 -31.70
N LEU A 8 11.73 -0.32 -31.57
CA LEU A 8 12.45 -0.90 -32.70
C LEU A 8 11.61 -1.94 -33.43
N LYS A 9 10.94 -2.83 -32.69
CA LYS A 9 10.09 -3.87 -33.28
C LYS A 9 8.90 -3.32 -34.05
N ILE A 10 8.25 -2.29 -33.52
CA ILE A 10 7.19 -1.55 -34.24
C ILE A 10 7.73 -1.01 -35.56
N GLN A 11 8.93 -0.43 -35.56
CA GLN A 11 9.54 0.07 -36.79
C GLN A 11 9.86 -1.06 -37.78
N GLU A 12 10.36 -2.20 -37.31
CA GLU A 12 10.63 -3.39 -38.14
C GLU A 12 9.35 -3.93 -38.78
N TRP A 13 8.30 -4.16 -37.99
CA TRP A 13 7.00 -4.64 -38.48
C TRP A 13 6.35 -3.66 -39.45
N ARG A 14 6.44 -2.35 -39.18
CA ARG A 14 5.95 -1.31 -40.10
C ARG A 14 6.64 -1.40 -41.46
N LYS A 15 7.97 -1.50 -41.46
CA LYS A 15 8.77 -1.63 -42.69
C LYS A 15 8.45 -2.94 -43.42
N ALA A 16 8.23 -4.04 -42.69
CA ALA A 16 7.83 -5.32 -43.27
C ALA A 16 6.44 -5.27 -43.95
N LYS A 17 5.50 -4.48 -43.41
CA LYS A 17 4.20 -4.17 -44.02
C LYS A 17 4.28 -3.13 -45.16
N GLY A 18 5.45 -2.58 -45.45
CA GLY A 18 5.66 -1.58 -46.49
C GLY A 18 5.04 -0.21 -46.18
N LEU A 19 4.73 0.07 -44.91
CA LEU A 19 4.06 1.30 -44.51
C LEU A 19 5.05 2.43 -44.24
N THR A 20 4.73 3.65 -44.65
CA THR A 20 5.41 4.86 -44.18
C THR A 20 5.02 5.18 -42.73
N GLN A 21 5.77 6.08 -42.09
CA GLN A 21 5.44 6.47 -40.72
C GLN A 21 4.09 7.21 -40.67
N GLU A 22 3.83 8.06 -41.66
CA GLU A 22 2.60 8.81 -41.86
C GLU A 22 1.40 7.89 -42.11
N GLU A 23 1.56 6.83 -42.90
CA GLU A 23 0.50 5.84 -43.15
C GLU A 23 0.15 5.04 -41.89
N LEU A 24 1.16 4.68 -41.07
CA LEU A 24 0.89 4.03 -39.79
C LEU A 24 0.11 4.95 -38.85
N VAL A 25 0.47 6.24 -38.82
CA VAL A 25 -0.20 7.27 -38.01
C VAL A 25 -1.66 7.41 -38.40
N GLU A 26 -1.94 7.51 -39.70
CA GLU A 26 -3.30 7.65 -40.23
C GLU A 26 -4.15 6.41 -39.90
N ARG A 27 -3.62 5.20 -40.13
CA ARG A 27 -4.33 3.95 -39.86
C ARG A 27 -4.56 3.70 -38.37
N CYS A 28 -3.63 4.11 -37.51
CA CYS A 28 -3.79 3.99 -36.06
C CYS A 28 -4.63 5.12 -35.45
N ASN A 29 -4.98 6.16 -36.23
CA ASN A 29 -5.60 7.40 -35.74
C ASN A 29 -4.81 8.02 -34.55
N LEU A 30 -3.49 8.08 -34.69
CA LEU A 30 -2.58 8.64 -33.67
C LEU A 30 -1.95 9.95 -34.17
N ASN A 31 -1.18 10.62 -33.31
CA ASN A 31 -0.38 11.77 -33.72
C ASN A 31 0.98 11.30 -34.25
N VAL A 32 1.49 11.93 -35.32
CA VAL A 32 2.82 11.66 -35.89
C VAL A 32 3.92 11.68 -34.83
N ARG A 33 3.91 12.69 -33.95
CA ARG A 33 4.89 12.78 -32.85
C ARG A 33 4.77 11.62 -31.87
N THR A 34 3.60 11.03 -31.70
CA THR A 34 3.42 9.88 -30.82
C THR A 34 4.14 8.65 -31.39
N ILE A 35 3.88 8.32 -32.66
CA ILE A 35 4.56 7.18 -33.33
C ILE A 35 6.07 7.40 -33.39
N GLN A 36 6.53 8.62 -33.73
CA GLN A 36 7.96 8.95 -33.77
C GLN A 36 8.67 8.69 -32.44
N ARG A 37 8.07 9.18 -31.34
CA ARG A 37 8.64 9.00 -30.00
C ARG A 37 8.59 7.54 -29.54
N ILE A 38 7.58 6.78 -29.96
CA ILE A 38 7.50 5.33 -29.71
C ILE A 38 8.61 4.60 -30.47
N GLU A 39 8.74 4.81 -31.79
CA GLU A 39 9.78 4.17 -32.61
C GLU A 39 11.20 4.56 -32.17
N ALA A 40 11.40 5.81 -31.74
CA ALA A 40 12.65 6.29 -31.18
C ALA A 40 12.93 5.78 -29.75
N GLY A 41 11.95 5.16 -29.10
CA GLY A 41 12.10 4.64 -27.74
C GLY A 41 12.05 5.70 -26.64
N GLU A 42 11.59 6.91 -26.94
CA GLU A 42 11.46 8.00 -25.97
C GLU A 42 10.26 7.83 -25.05
N VAL A 43 9.23 7.08 -25.49
CA VAL A 43 8.01 6.83 -24.72
C VAL A 43 7.57 5.38 -24.84
N THR A 44 7.10 4.82 -23.73
CA THR A 44 6.39 3.53 -23.73
C THR A 44 4.91 3.78 -23.98
N PRO A 45 4.31 3.24 -25.06
CA PRO A 45 2.89 3.41 -25.36
C PRO A 45 2.00 2.73 -24.31
N ARG A 46 0.76 3.24 -24.14
CA ARG A 46 -0.26 2.59 -23.29
C ARG A 46 -0.82 1.34 -23.97
N SER A 47 -1.44 0.44 -23.20
CA SER A 47 -2.02 -0.81 -23.73
C SER A 47 -2.98 -0.59 -24.91
N TYR A 48 -3.82 0.44 -24.87
CA TYR A 48 -4.72 0.76 -25.99
C TYR A 48 -3.94 1.14 -27.27
N THR A 49 -2.86 1.92 -27.12
CA THR A 49 -2.02 2.39 -28.23
C THR A 49 -1.25 1.21 -28.82
N ILE A 50 -0.76 0.32 -27.97
CA ILE A 50 -0.11 -0.93 -28.39
C ILE A 50 -1.08 -1.75 -29.22
N LYS A 51 -2.30 -1.99 -28.71
CA LYS A 51 -3.34 -2.75 -29.42
C LYS A 51 -3.67 -2.15 -30.79
N ALA A 52 -3.88 -0.84 -30.87
CA ALA A 52 -4.16 -0.15 -32.13
C ALA A 52 -3.01 -0.29 -33.15
N ILE A 53 -1.76 -0.15 -32.72
CA ILE A 53 -0.59 -0.33 -33.59
C ILE A 53 -0.47 -1.79 -34.03
N MET A 54 -0.65 -2.75 -33.12
CA MET A 54 -0.55 -4.18 -33.43
C MET A 54 -1.64 -4.64 -34.41
N GLU A 55 -2.85 -4.11 -34.28
CA GLU A 55 -3.96 -4.40 -35.20
C GLU A 55 -3.67 -3.93 -36.63
N VAL A 56 -3.10 -2.73 -36.80
CA VAL A 56 -2.69 -2.22 -38.13
C VAL A 56 -1.51 -3.01 -38.70
N LEU A 57 -0.57 -3.40 -37.84
CA LEU A 57 0.61 -4.17 -38.22
C LEU A 57 0.35 -5.66 -38.36
N ASP A 58 -0.85 -6.14 -38.00
CA ASP A 58 -1.27 -7.55 -38.06
C ASP A 58 -0.32 -8.47 -37.28
N VAL A 59 0.13 -7.95 -36.14
CA VAL A 59 0.99 -8.65 -35.18
C VAL A 59 0.12 -9.09 -34.02
N SER A 60 0.26 -10.35 -33.61
CA SER A 60 -0.52 -10.84 -32.47
C SER A 60 -0.15 -10.09 -31.20
N HIS A 61 -1.14 -9.80 -30.35
CA HIS A 61 -0.88 -9.12 -29.08
C HIS A 61 0.06 -9.94 -28.16
N VAL A 62 0.08 -11.27 -28.33
CA VAL A 62 0.98 -12.20 -27.64
C VAL A 62 2.44 -11.97 -28.07
N GLU A 63 2.70 -11.83 -29.37
CA GLU A 63 4.04 -11.56 -29.89
C GLU A 63 4.56 -10.17 -29.47
N ALA A 64 3.66 -9.19 -29.35
CA ALA A 64 4.01 -7.85 -28.88
C ALA A 64 4.39 -7.80 -27.38
N LEU A 65 3.84 -8.71 -26.57
CA LEU A 65 4.07 -8.77 -25.12
C LEU A 65 5.52 -9.15 -24.78
N ASP A 66 6.19 -9.91 -25.63
CA ASP A 66 7.59 -10.30 -25.43
C ASP A 66 8.56 -9.11 -25.48
N TYR A 67 8.18 -8.05 -26.18
CA TYR A 67 9.00 -6.84 -26.38
C TYR A 67 8.57 -5.67 -25.50
N LEU A 68 7.45 -5.81 -24.79
CA LEU A 68 7.12 -4.89 -23.72
C LEU A 68 8.17 -5.08 -22.62
N PRO A 69 8.62 -3.99 -21.96
CA PRO A 69 9.43 -4.14 -20.77
C PRO A 69 8.64 -5.02 -19.80
N LYS A 70 9.10 -6.25 -19.60
CA LYS A 70 8.56 -7.14 -18.59
C LYS A 70 8.59 -6.34 -17.30
N GLN A 71 7.42 -6.04 -16.74
CA GLN A 71 7.39 -5.50 -15.39
C GLN A 71 8.15 -6.52 -14.56
N GLU A 72 9.29 -6.13 -13.97
CA GLU A 72 10.02 -7.02 -13.08
C GLU A 72 9.02 -7.46 -12.01
N GLU A 73 8.61 -8.72 -12.09
CA GLU A 73 7.74 -9.29 -11.08
C GLU A 73 8.43 -9.12 -9.75
N MET A 74 7.78 -8.38 -8.86
CA MET A 74 8.33 -8.07 -7.56
C MET A 74 8.32 -9.33 -6.70
N ASN A 75 9.38 -10.12 -6.81
CA ASN A 75 9.51 -11.40 -6.17
C ASN A 75 10.09 -11.24 -4.76
N PHE A 76 9.20 -11.10 -3.77
CA PHE A 76 9.58 -11.13 -2.37
C PHE A 76 10.12 -12.51 -1.98
N SER A 77 11.19 -12.52 -1.16
CA SER A 77 11.76 -13.76 -0.63
C SER A 77 10.71 -14.58 0.15
N SER A 78 10.88 -15.90 0.18
CA SER A 78 9.98 -16.81 0.92
C SER A 78 9.88 -16.46 2.41
N LEU A 79 10.98 -16.00 3.01
CA LEU A 79 11.02 -15.49 4.38
C LEU A 79 10.16 -14.23 4.52
N SER A 80 10.32 -13.26 3.63
CA SER A 80 9.53 -12.02 3.65
C SER A 80 8.04 -12.30 3.50
N LYS A 81 7.64 -13.23 2.63
CA LYS A 81 6.23 -13.65 2.50
C LYS A 81 5.68 -14.19 3.82
N LYS A 82 6.42 -15.05 4.54
CA LYS A 82 6.02 -15.53 5.86
C LYS A 82 5.90 -14.39 6.88
N ILE A 83 6.82 -13.43 6.86
CA ILE A 83 6.76 -12.24 7.72
C ILE A 83 5.49 -11.43 7.43
N PHE A 84 5.12 -11.22 6.16
CA PHE A 84 3.90 -10.50 5.80
C PHE A 84 2.63 -11.23 6.27
N LEU A 85 2.59 -12.56 6.14
CA LEU A 85 1.49 -13.36 6.67
C LEU A 85 1.36 -13.22 8.20
N LEU A 86 2.46 -13.39 8.93
CA LEU A 86 2.47 -13.27 10.39
C LEU A 86 2.12 -11.85 10.85
N ALA A 87 2.60 -10.83 10.15
CA ALA A 87 2.26 -9.43 10.41
C ALA A 87 0.77 -9.15 10.13
N GLY A 88 0.19 -9.72 9.08
CA GLY A 88 -1.25 -9.62 8.79
C GLY A 88 -2.11 -10.26 9.89
N ILE A 89 -1.72 -11.45 10.37
CA ILE A 89 -2.37 -12.11 11.52
C ILE A 89 -2.23 -11.28 12.79
N ALA A 90 -1.04 -10.74 13.07
CA ALA A 90 -0.81 -9.84 14.20
C ALA A 90 -1.67 -8.57 14.10
N GLY A 91 -1.87 -8.05 12.89
CA GLY A 91 -2.76 -6.91 12.63
C GLY A 91 -4.23 -7.22 12.94
N ILE A 92 -4.72 -8.42 12.59
CA ILE A 92 -6.07 -8.87 12.99
C ILE A 92 -6.18 -8.93 14.52
N ILE A 93 -5.18 -9.49 15.20
CA ILE A 93 -5.17 -9.58 16.66
C ILE A 93 -5.17 -8.17 17.27
N TYR A 94 -4.30 -7.29 16.78
CA TYR A 94 -4.25 -5.88 17.20
C TYR A 94 -5.61 -5.20 17.02
N PHE A 95 -6.25 -5.36 15.87
CA PHE A 95 -7.55 -4.75 15.56
C PHE A 95 -8.63 -5.10 16.58
N PHE A 96 -8.73 -6.37 16.99
CA PHE A 96 -9.75 -6.77 17.98
C PHE A 96 -9.39 -6.34 19.41
N ILE A 97 -8.12 -6.43 19.80
CA ILE A 97 -7.68 -6.04 21.14
C ILE A 97 -7.76 -4.52 21.32
N SER A 98 -7.45 -3.73 20.30
CA SER A 98 -7.51 -2.26 20.35
C SER A 98 -8.93 -1.74 20.52
N ILE A 99 -9.97 -2.44 20.06
CA ILE A 99 -11.36 -2.06 20.34
C ILE A 99 -11.63 -2.05 21.85
N ILE A 100 -11.12 -3.05 22.58
CA ILE A 100 -11.28 -3.15 24.03
C ILE A 100 -10.47 -2.04 24.72
N GLU A 101 -9.26 -1.77 24.25
CA GLU A 101 -8.43 -0.68 24.76
C GLU A 101 -9.10 0.70 24.57
N PHE A 102 -9.57 1.01 23.37
CA PHE A 102 -10.23 2.28 23.08
C PHE A 102 -11.50 2.49 23.90
N TYR A 103 -12.21 1.41 24.24
CA TYR A 103 -13.35 1.48 25.15
C TYR A 103 -12.93 2.00 26.55
N TRP A 104 -11.88 1.42 27.14
CA TRP A 104 -11.39 1.84 28.46
C TRP A 104 -10.78 3.24 28.43
N ASP A 105 -10.00 3.55 27.39
CA ASP A 105 -9.42 4.88 27.22
C ASP A 105 -10.52 5.95 27.05
N GLY A 106 -11.57 5.62 26.29
CA GLY A 106 -12.73 6.49 26.09
C GLY A 106 -13.56 6.71 27.35
N SER A 107 -13.75 5.66 28.16
CA SER A 107 -14.50 5.76 29.41
C SER A 107 -13.80 6.68 30.41
N VAL A 108 -12.50 6.51 30.61
CA VAL A 108 -11.73 7.36 31.54
C VAL A 108 -11.60 8.80 31.01
N PHE A 109 -11.61 9.01 29.69
CA PHE A 109 -11.60 10.34 29.10
C PHE A 109 -12.91 11.11 29.32
N MET A 110 -14.06 10.43 29.18
CA MET A 110 -15.39 11.05 29.30
C MET A 110 -15.81 11.26 30.76
N GLU A 111 -15.59 10.26 31.60
CA GLU A 111 -16.06 10.24 32.98
C GLU A 111 -14.88 10.20 33.95
N SER A 112 -14.75 11.26 34.75
CA SER A 112 -13.76 11.32 35.82
C SER A 112 -14.15 10.39 36.97
N GLY A 113 -13.23 9.52 37.41
CA GLY A 113 -13.44 8.65 38.57
C GLY A 113 -13.80 7.20 38.24
N ILE A 114 -13.78 6.80 36.96
CA ILE A 114 -13.83 5.39 36.59
C ILE A 114 -12.53 4.71 37.00
N GLU A 115 -12.62 3.67 37.81
CA GLU A 115 -11.49 2.80 38.13
C GLU A 115 -11.20 1.88 36.93
N LEU A 116 -9.94 1.84 36.52
CA LEU A 116 -9.47 0.93 35.48
C LEU A 116 -9.42 -0.51 36.02
N PRO A 117 -9.74 -1.52 35.19
CA PRO A 117 -9.70 -2.91 35.62
C PRO A 117 -8.27 -3.39 35.87
N ASP A 118 -8.10 -4.37 36.76
CA ASP A 118 -6.78 -4.96 37.10
C ASP A 118 -6.01 -5.50 35.89
N TYR A 119 -6.72 -5.90 34.83
CA TYR A 119 -6.11 -6.39 33.59
C TYR A 119 -5.65 -5.28 32.63
N TYR A 120 -5.87 -4.00 32.93
CA TYR A 120 -5.59 -2.89 32.02
C TYR A 120 -4.12 -2.83 31.59
N VAL A 121 -3.18 -3.01 32.52
CA VAL A 121 -1.74 -3.05 32.21
C VAL A 121 -1.42 -4.23 31.29
N VAL A 122 -2.00 -5.41 31.57
CA VAL A 122 -1.82 -6.61 30.74
C VAL A 122 -2.38 -6.36 29.33
N LEU A 123 -3.57 -5.77 29.22
CA LEU A 123 -4.18 -5.37 27.95
C LEU A 123 -3.24 -4.47 27.15
N LYS A 124 -2.70 -3.41 27.75
CA LYS A 124 -1.76 -2.48 27.10
C LYS A 124 -0.49 -3.17 26.59
N VAL A 125 0.05 -4.12 27.34
CA VAL A 125 1.20 -4.94 26.89
C VAL A 125 0.84 -5.78 25.67
N PHE A 126 -0.32 -6.44 25.65
CA PHE A 126 -0.78 -7.22 24.49
C PHE A 126 -1.08 -6.35 23.27
N VAL A 127 -1.65 -5.16 23.47
CA VAL A 127 -1.83 -4.15 22.41
C VAL A 127 -0.47 -3.81 21.80
N PHE A 128 0.54 -3.49 22.62
CA PHE A 128 1.86 -3.13 22.10
C PHE A 128 2.54 -4.29 21.35
N ILE A 129 2.49 -5.51 21.90
CA ILE A 129 3.11 -6.68 21.27
C ILE A 129 2.47 -6.95 19.89
N SER A 130 1.14 -6.95 19.82
CA SER A 130 0.42 -7.17 18.56
C SER A 130 0.69 -6.05 17.56
N LEU A 131 0.69 -4.79 17.99
CA LEU A 131 1.04 -3.62 17.19
C LEU A 131 2.47 -3.71 16.63
N PHE A 132 3.44 -4.10 17.47
CA PHE A 132 4.83 -4.23 17.08
C PHE A 132 4.98 -5.22 15.92
N PHE A 133 4.44 -6.43 16.05
CA PHE A 133 4.54 -7.46 15.01
C PHE A 133 3.77 -7.10 13.74
N TYR A 134 2.60 -6.45 13.89
CA TYR A 134 1.83 -5.92 12.77
C TYR A 134 2.63 -4.90 11.95
N VAL A 135 3.16 -3.87 12.61
CA VAL A 135 3.87 -2.77 11.94
C VAL A 135 5.26 -3.19 11.46
N PHE A 136 5.87 -4.20 12.11
CA PHE A 136 7.12 -4.80 11.65
C PHE A 136 7.02 -5.37 10.21
N GLY A 137 5.82 -5.82 9.81
CA GLY A 137 5.55 -6.19 8.41
C GLY A 137 5.85 -5.06 7.44
N PHE A 138 5.49 -3.81 7.78
CA PHE A 138 5.77 -2.63 6.96
C PHE A 138 7.24 -2.21 7.03
N VAL A 139 7.94 -2.41 8.16
CA VAL A 139 9.40 -2.24 8.22
C VAL A 139 10.09 -3.17 7.22
N ARG A 140 9.66 -4.44 7.16
CA ARG A 140 10.19 -5.41 6.19
C ARG A 140 9.81 -5.02 4.76
N LEU A 141 8.59 -4.58 4.52
CA LEU A 141 8.13 -4.12 3.21
C LEU A 141 8.96 -2.95 2.70
N GLY A 142 9.23 -1.96 3.55
CA GLY A 142 10.10 -0.83 3.21
C GLY A 142 11.49 -1.26 2.74
N LYS A 143 12.08 -2.26 3.41
CA LYS A 143 13.38 -2.85 3.00
C LYS A 143 13.30 -3.53 1.64
N GLU A 144 12.28 -4.35 1.39
CA GLU A 144 12.09 -5.05 0.12
C GLU A 144 11.83 -4.10 -1.04
N LEU A 145 11.11 -3.00 -0.80
CA LEU A 145 10.81 -1.98 -1.81
C LEU A 145 11.94 -0.95 -2.02
N GLY A 146 12.97 -0.98 -1.17
CA GLY A 146 13.98 0.08 -1.09
C GLY A 146 13.43 1.43 -0.62
N SER A 147 12.24 1.45 0.00
CA SER A 147 11.58 2.67 0.47
C SER A 147 11.98 2.99 1.92
N LYS A 148 12.89 3.95 2.07
CA LYS A 148 13.27 4.48 3.39
C LYS A 148 12.09 5.15 4.12
N LEU A 149 11.14 5.73 3.38
CA LEU A 149 9.97 6.40 3.97
C LEU A 149 9.07 5.40 4.70
N ILE A 150 8.74 4.27 4.07
CA ILE A 150 7.96 3.21 4.75
C ILE A 150 8.73 2.67 5.95
N GLN A 151 10.03 2.39 5.78
CA GLN A 151 10.84 1.80 6.85
C GLN A 151 10.93 2.72 8.06
N ILE A 152 11.34 3.97 7.86
CA ILE A 152 11.49 4.96 8.94
C ILE A 152 10.11 5.29 9.51
N GLY A 153 9.08 5.45 8.68
CA GLY A 153 7.75 5.76 9.15
C GLY A 153 7.14 4.67 10.02
N SER A 154 7.35 3.40 9.67
CA SER A 154 6.94 2.26 10.49
C SER A 154 7.68 2.24 11.83
N ILE A 155 8.99 2.53 11.83
CA ILE A 155 9.79 2.58 13.06
C ILE A 155 9.33 3.73 13.97
N LEU A 156 9.11 4.93 13.42
CA LEU A 156 8.59 6.08 14.17
C LEU A 156 7.22 5.77 14.76
N PHE A 157 6.34 5.13 13.98
CA PHE A 157 5.03 4.70 14.45
C PHE A 157 5.15 3.77 15.67
N ILE A 158 6.02 2.76 15.61
CA ILE A 158 6.28 1.85 16.74
C ILE A 158 6.82 2.61 17.97
N ILE A 159 7.82 3.48 17.78
CA ILE A 159 8.48 4.19 18.90
C ILE A 159 7.51 5.15 19.59
N ILE A 160 6.71 5.90 18.82
CA ILE A 160 5.74 6.85 19.39
C ILE A 160 4.65 6.08 20.15
N ASN A 161 4.12 4.99 19.58
CA ASN A 161 3.11 4.18 20.27
C ASN A 161 3.66 3.46 21.51
N LEU A 162 4.94 3.06 21.52
CA LEU A 162 5.61 2.57 22.73
C LEU A 162 5.61 3.65 23.82
N GLY A 163 5.91 4.90 23.46
CA GLY A 163 5.86 6.03 24.39
C GLY A 163 4.45 6.30 24.94
N ILE A 164 3.43 6.25 24.08
CA ILE A 164 2.02 6.39 24.47
C ILE A 164 1.63 5.30 25.46
N ILE A 165 1.87 4.04 25.11
CA ILE A 165 1.48 2.89 25.95
C ILE A 165 2.26 2.88 27.27
N GLY A 166 3.55 3.21 27.23
CA GLY A 166 4.36 3.34 28.44
C GLY A 166 3.84 4.44 29.36
N ALA A 167 3.38 5.56 28.80
CA ALA A 167 2.76 6.63 29.57
C ALA A 167 1.38 6.21 30.12
N ASP A 168 0.53 5.51 29.35
CA ASP A 168 -0.74 4.98 29.85
C ASP A 168 -0.53 4.03 31.05
N ILE A 169 0.47 3.15 31.00
CA ILE A 169 0.82 2.26 32.12
C ILE A 169 1.30 3.06 33.33
N PHE A 170 2.24 3.98 33.13
CA PHE A 170 2.79 4.81 34.21
C PHE A 170 1.71 5.63 34.92
N TYR A 171 0.81 6.27 34.17
CA TYR A 171 -0.26 7.08 34.75
C TYR A 171 -1.42 6.25 35.30
N SER A 172 -1.60 4.98 34.89
CA SER A 172 -2.64 4.12 35.45
C SER A 172 -2.47 3.86 36.95
N GLU A 173 -1.24 3.95 37.47
CA GLU A 173 -0.94 3.78 38.89
C GLU A 173 -0.97 5.10 39.69
N GLN A 174 -1.05 6.26 39.01
CA GLN A 174 -0.82 7.57 39.61
C GLN A 174 -2.01 8.52 39.45
N TYR A 175 -2.68 8.86 40.55
CA TYR A 175 -3.85 9.76 40.61
C TYR A 175 -3.58 11.25 40.31
N LEU A 176 -2.36 11.64 39.87
CA LEU A 176 -1.86 13.02 40.01
C LEU A 176 -2.00 13.93 38.78
N MET A 177 -2.32 13.40 37.60
CA MET A 177 -2.43 14.21 36.37
C MET A 177 -3.89 14.37 35.93
N ASP A 178 -4.23 15.53 35.36
CA ASP A 178 -5.49 15.69 34.61
C ASP A 178 -5.45 14.74 33.40
N TYR A 179 -6.09 13.58 33.55
CA TYR A 179 -6.14 12.52 32.53
C TYR A 179 -6.69 13.05 31.19
N LYS A 180 -7.48 14.14 31.20
CA LYS A 180 -7.98 14.76 29.98
C LYS A 180 -6.88 15.43 29.17
N LEU A 181 -5.98 16.19 29.81
CA LEU A 181 -4.85 16.82 29.13
C LEU A 181 -3.89 15.77 28.56
N PHE A 182 -3.65 14.71 29.31
CA PHE A 182 -2.86 13.57 28.85
C PHE A 182 -3.52 12.86 27.65
N GLY A 183 -4.85 12.64 27.69
CA GLY A 183 -5.62 12.09 26.58
C GLY A 183 -5.51 12.92 25.30
N VAL A 184 -5.53 14.26 25.41
CA VAL A 184 -5.30 15.17 24.27
C VAL A 184 -3.91 14.98 23.67
N PHE A 185 -2.87 14.91 24.51
CA PHE A 185 -1.50 14.67 24.05
C PHE A 185 -1.34 13.29 23.39
N LYS A 186 -2.02 12.27 23.92
CA LYS A 186 -2.06 10.92 23.35
C LYS A 186 -2.65 10.93 21.94
N ILE A 187 -3.83 11.53 21.76
CA ILE A 187 -4.50 11.62 20.45
C ILE A 187 -3.61 12.37 19.45
N PHE A 188 -3.04 13.50 19.86
CA PHE A 188 -2.13 14.27 19.02
C PHE A 188 -0.91 13.44 18.59
N SER A 189 -0.28 12.74 19.54
CA SER A 189 0.89 11.90 19.29
C SER A 189 0.57 10.72 18.36
N LEU A 190 -0.61 10.12 18.51
CA LEU A 190 -1.12 9.09 17.58
C LEU A 190 -1.26 9.66 16.16
N GLY A 191 -1.82 10.85 16.01
CA GLY A 191 -1.91 11.56 14.73
C GLY A 191 -0.54 11.78 14.08
N VAL A 192 0.43 12.31 14.83
CA VAL A 192 1.80 12.53 14.36
C VAL A 192 2.46 11.23 13.92
N SER A 193 2.23 10.14 14.65
CA SER A 193 2.83 8.83 14.36
C SER A 193 2.41 8.27 12.99
N LEU A 194 1.19 8.54 12.53
CA LEU A 194 0.63 8.00 11.29
C LEU A 194 1.19 8.68 10.03
N ILE A 195 1.62 9.94 10.13
CA ILE A 195 1.99 10.77 8.97
C ILE A 195 3.10 10.10 8.13
N PRO A 196 4.26 9.70 8.70
CA PRO A 196 5.38 9.23 7.89
C PRO A 196 5.09 7.90 7.19
N LEU A 197 4.40 6.97 7.86
CA LEU A 197 3.99 5.69 7.26
C LEU A 197 2.99 5.95 6.12
N SER A 198 2.01 6.83 6.34
CA SER A 198 1.00 7.18 5.34
C SER A 198 1.61 7.79 4.08
N ILE A 199 2.55 8.74 4.23
CA ILE A 199 3.33 9.28 3.10
C ILE A 199 4.15 8.17 2.44
N GLY A 200 4.75 7.28 3.23
CA GLY A 200 5.49 6.11 2.74
C GLY A 200 4.63 5.23 1.82
N LEU A 201 3.39 4.93 2.21
CA LEU A 201 2.46 4.13 1.40
C LEU A 201 2.09 4.83 0.08
N ILE A 202 1.83 6.15 0.12
CA ILE A 202 1.57 6.94 -1.09
C ILE A 202 2.78 6.92 -2.04
N SER A 203 4.00 7.02 -1.49
CA SER A 203 5.22 7.11 -2.29
C SER A 203 5.49 5.87 -3.15
N VAL A 204 4.94 4.71 -2.77
CA VAL A 204 5.15 3.43 -3.49
C VAL A 204 3.99 3.05 -4.40
N GLN A 205 2.97 3.93 -4.56
CA GLN A 205 1.78 3.65 -5.36
C GLN A 205 2.09 3.18 -6.80
N ASN A 206 3.10 3.78 -7.44
CA ASN A 206 3.47 3.45 -8.83
C ASN A 206 4.05 2.03 -8.95
N LYS A 207 4.59 1.47 -7.85
CA LYS A 207 5.16 0.12 -7.81
C LYS A 207 4.14 -0.92 -7.33
N MET A 208 3.25 -0.54 -6.41
CA MET A 208 2.40 -1.48 -5.69
C MET A 208 0.92 -1.44 -6.09
N GLY A 209 0.49 -0.37 -6.78
CA GLY A 209 -0.89 -0.15 -7.24
C GLY A 209 -1.67 0.85 -6.39
N SER A 210 -2.85 1.25 -6.89
CA SER A 210 -3.69 2.30 -6.30
C SER A 210 -4.18 2.01 -4.89
N ILE A 211 -4.23 0.74 -4.46
CA ILE A 211 -4.66 0.41 -3.10
C ILE A 211 -3.69 0.96 -2.03
N PHE A 212 -2.39 1.09 -2.34
CA PHE A 212 -1.42 1.73 -1.47
C PHE A 212 -1.63 3.24 -1.36
N LEU A 213 -2.03 3.88 -2.47
CA LEU A 213 -2.45 5.28 -2.47
C LEU A 213 -3.65 5.47 -1.56
N VAL A 214 -4.69 4.64 -1.72
CA VAL A 214 -5.92 4.73 -0.91
C VAL A 214 -5.59 4.57 0.57
N ALA A 215 -4.83 3.54 0.96
CA ALA A 215 -4.42 3.32 2.34
C ALA A 215 -3.66 4.53 2.91
N GLY A 216 -2.68 5.05 2.16
CA GLY A 216 -1.89 6.20 2.61
C GLY A 216 -2.70 7.50 2.69
N VAL A 217 -3.67 7.73 1.78
CA VAL A 217 -4.56 8.91 1.84
C VAL A 217 -5.50 8.82 3.04
N VAL A 218 -6.10 7.65 3.28
CA VAL A 218 -6.93 7.41 4.47
C VAL A 218 -6.10 7.66 5.74
N GLY A 219 -4.88 7.11 5.82
CA GLY A 219 -4.00 7.31 6.97
C GLY A 219 -3.59 8.78 7.20
N LEU A 220 -3.32 9.55 6.14
CA LEU A 220 -3.06 10.98 6.26
C LEU A 220 -4.28 11.78 6.74
N PHE A 221 -5.47 11.41 6.26
CA PHE A 221 -6.70 12.06 6.68
C PHE A 221 -7.02 11.73 8.14
N THR A 222 -6.82 10.48 8.57
CA THR A 222 -6.86 10.08 9.98
C THR A 222 -5.89 10.89 10.83
N ALA A 223 -4.63 11.02 10.38
CA ALA A 223 -3.61 11.81 11.07
C ALA A 223 -4.01 13.27 11.25
N LEU A 224 -4.61 13.90 10.22
CA LEU A 224 -5.10 15.27 10.29
C LEU A 224 -6.18 15.45 11.37
N LEU A 225 -7.14 14.52 11.46
CA LEU A 225 -8.21 14.58 12.46
C LEU A 225 -7.68 14.42 13.88
N PHE A 226 -6.68 13.56 14.08
CA PHE A 226 -6.03 13.38 15.38
C PHE A 226 -5.12 14.54 15.77
N CYS A 227 -4.32 15.08 14.85
CA CYS A 227 -3.47 16.25 15.11
C CYS A 227 -4.29 17.50 15.47
N THR A 228 -5.51 17.64 14.94
CA THR A 228 -6.41 18.74 15.28
C THR A 228 -7.21 18.51 16.56
N VAL A 229 -7.28 17.26 17.04
CA VAL A 229 -8.01 16.80 18.25
C VAL A 229 -9.53 16.97 18.19
N LEU A 230 -10.04 18.00 17.51
CA LEU A 230 -11.46 18.39 17.41
C LEU A 230 -12.36 17.29 16.82
N PHE A 231 -11.83 16.51 15.88
CA PHE A 231 -12.59 15.48 15.16
C PHE A 231 -12.09 14.06 15.47
N SER A 232 -11.49 13.86 16.65
CA SER A 232 -10.89 12.59 17.06
C SER A 232 -11.86 11.40 16.98
N MET A 233 -13.15 11.60 17.28
CA MET A 233 -14.18 10.55 17.16
C MET A 233 -14.34 10.04 15.72
N TYR A 234 -14.34 10.96 14.73
CA TYR A 234 -14.34 10.58 13.31
C TYR A 234 -12.98 10.01 12.89
N GLY A 235 -11.90 10.49 13.52
CA GLY A 235 -10.56 9.94 13.38
C GLY A 235 -10.51 8.45 13.75
N LEU A 236 -11.19 8.02 14.81
CA LEU A 236 -11.26 6.60 15.19
C LEU A 236 -11.92 5.74 14.10
N ILE A 237 -13.00 6.22 13.48
CA ILE A 237 -13.65 5.51 12.37
C ILE A 237 -12.66 5.36 11.20
N LEU A 238 -11.97 6.44 10.83
CA LEU A 238 -10.99 6.38 9.74
C LEU A 238 -9.74 5.58 10.11
N LEU A 239 -9.36 5.52 11.38
CA LEU A 239 -8.31 4.64 11.87
C LEU A 239 -8.68 3.17 11.67
N THR A 240 -9.93 2.77 11.98
CA THR A 240 -10.38 1.40 11.71
C THR A 240 -10.33 1.06 10.22
N ALA A 241 -10.74 1.98 9.34
CA ALA A 241 -10.60 1.80 7.90
C ALA A 241 -9.14 1.71 7.45
N PHE A 242 -8.26 2.53 8.02
CA PHE A 242 -6.81 2.48 7.75
C PHE A 242 -6.20 1.13 8.15
N ASP A 243 -6.54 0.62 9.33
CA ASP A 243 -6.04 -0.68 9.81
C ASP A 243 -6.52 -1.83 8.94
N ILE A 244 -7.80 -1.86 8.57
CA ILE A 244 -8.35 -2.87 7.66
C ILE A 244 -7.62 -2.85 6.32
N LEU A 245 -7.38 -1.66 5.75
CA LEU A 245 -6.64 -1.51 4.51
C LEU A 245 -5.20 -2.02 4.66
N CYS A 246 -4.49 -1.64 5.72
CA CYS A 246 -3.12 -2.08 5.95
C CYS A 246 -3.01 -3.60 6.20
N ILE A 247 -3.94 -4.21 6.93
CA ILE A 247 -4.05 -5.66 7.08
C ILE A 247 -4.26 -6.31 5.71
N TYR A 248 -5.20 -5.80 4.92
CA TYR A 248 -5.43 -6.27 3.55
C TYR A 248 -4.17 -6.16 2.68
N LEU A 249 -3.42 -5.06 2.78
CA LEU A 249 -2.16 -4.89 2.06
C LEU A 249 -1.18 -6.02 2.39
N LEU A 250 -0.97 -6.34 3.67
CA LEU A 250 -0.07 -7.41 4.08
C LEU A 250 -0.47 -8.77 3.51
N PHE A 251 -1.76 -9.12 3.56
CA PHE A 251 -2.27 -10.35 2.95
C PHE A 251 -2.16 -10.34 1.42
N SER A 252 -2.44 -9.21 0.76
CA SER A 252 -2.32 -9.07 -0.69
C SER A 252 -0.88 -9.24 -1.17
N ILE A 253 0.10 -8.79 -0.38
CA ILE A 253 1.52 -8.93 -0.67
C ILE A 253 1.96 -10.39 -0.47
N TYR A 254 1.45 -11.05 0.57
CA TYR A 254 1.67 -12.48 0.78
C TYR A 254 1.08 -13.32 -0.37
N SER A 255 -0.15 -13.01 -0.79
CA SER A 255 -0.87 -13.73 -1.83
C SER A 255 -0.39 -13.41 -3.25
N LYS A 256 0.34 -12.30 -3.46
CA LYS A 256 1.02 -12.01 -4.72
C LYS A 256 2.04 -13.10 -5.04
N LYS A 257 1.56 -14.09 -5.78
CA LYS A 257 2.27 -15.17 -6.47
C LYS A 257 1.49 -15.41 -7.78
N GLU A 258 2.13 -15.18 -8.93
CA GLU A 258 1.75 -15.70 -10.26
C GLU A 258 0.32 -15.40 -10.78
N TYR A 259 -0.09 -14.12 -10.86
CA TYR A 259 -1.29 -13.74 -11.62
C TYR A 259 -0.94 -12.78 -12.76
N PHE A 260 -0.15 -13.26 -13.71
CA PHE A 260 -0.14 -12.74 -15.09
C PHE A 260 0.17 -13.89 -16.07
N ASN A 261 -0.63 -14.94 -16.01
CA ASN A 261 -0.83 -15.83 -17.15
C ASN A 261 -2.33 -15.99 -17.37
N GLY A 262 -2.79 -15.62 -18.56
CA GLY A 262 -4.07 -16.08 -19.11
C GLY A 262 -5.33 -15.40 -18.58
N ALA A 263 -5.58 -14.17 -19.02
CA ALA A 263 -6.96 -13.71 -19.25
C ALA A 263 -7.19 -13.53 -20.76
N GLU A 264 -6.99 -14.61 -21.51
CA GLU A 264 -7.67 -14.89 -22.76
C GLU A 264 -7.96 -16.39 -22.76
N ASN A 265 -9.19 -16.74 -22.39
CA ASN A 265 -9.85 -17.96 -22.80
C ASN A 265 -11.35 -17.74 -22.65
N GLU A 266 -11.89 -16.87 -23.50
CA GLU A 266 -13.26 -17.04 -23.97
C GLU A 266 -13.18 -17.53 -25.42
N ASN A 267 -13.56 -18.81 -25.56
CA ASN A 267 -13.88 -19.55 -26.79
C ASN A 267 -12.72 -20.20 -27.55
N GLY A 268 -12.54 -21.51 -27.33
CA GLY A 268 -11.79 -22.33 -28.29
C GLY A 268 -11.37 -23.75 -27.89
N THR A 269 -12.32 -24.61 -27.56
CA THR A 269 -12.25 -26.10 -27.75
C THR A 269 -11.43 -27.00 -26.79
N LEU A 270 -12.21 -27.88 -26.15
CA LEU A 270 -12.03 -29.32 -25.84
C LEU A 270 -10.91 -29.79 -24.89
N VAL A 271 -11.35 -30.04 -23.66
CA VAL A 271 -10.92 -31.17 -22.81
C VAL A 271 -10.93 -32.47 -23.62
N LEU A 272 -9.84 -33.24 -23.56
CA LEU A 272 -9.85 -34.71 -23.44
C LEU A 272 -8.44 -35.25 -23.15
N SER A 273 -8.41 -36.22 -22.23
CA SER A 273 -7.33 -37.06 -21.68
C SER A 273 -6.46 -36.44 -20.58
#